data_AF-A0A528KVT1-F1
#
_entry.id   AF-A0A528KVT1-F1
#
_cell.length_a   1.000
_cell.length_b   1.000
_cell.length_c   1.000
_cell.angle_alpha   90.00
_cell.angle_beta   90.00
_cell.angle_gamma   90.00
#
_symmetry.space_group_name_H-M   'P 1'
#
loop_
_entity.id
_entity.type
_entity.pdbx_description
1 polymer ?
#
loop_
_entity_poly.entity_id
_entity_poly.type
_entity_poly.pdbx_seq_one_letter_code
_entity_poly.pdbx_strand_id
1 'polypeptide(L)'
;MTPIKTGTNGWTCAVDTTGEPWCADAAGLEWFKAISTKAEPPDKTGFVYMLAGDLGTSNHDPYATDKSHWVQTGPHVMIVGKAAHEMAASYPNSLDADPKRPYVMFPGTKYQHLMFPADVAGHS
;
A
#
# COMPACT_ATOMS: atom_id res chain seq x y z
N MET A 1 13.29 -7.36 -6.61
CA MET A 1 13.21 -5.89 -6.65
C MET A 1 14.57 -5.34 -7.03
N THR A 2 14.68 -4.62 -8.14
CA THR A 2 15.90 -3.89 -8.53
C THR A 2 15.69 -2.43 -8.16
N PRO A 3 16.39 -1.88 -7.15
CA PRO A 3 16.27 -0.47 -6.81
C PRO A 3 16.75 0.38 -7.99
N ILE A 4 15.97 1.38 -8.40
CA ILE A 4 16.35 2.22 -9.55
C ILE A 4 17.42 3.23 -9.13
N LYS A 5 17.42 3.66 -7.86
CA LYS A 5 18.50 4.40 -7.18
C LYS A 5 18.19 4.54 -5.69
N THR A 6 19.11 4.19 -4.79
CA THR A 6 18.96 4.50 -3.36
C THR A 6 19.12 6.01 -3.16
N GLY A 7 18.09 6.67 -2.63
CA GLY A 7 18.16 8.09 -2.28
C GLY A 7 18.97 8.31 -0.99
N THR A 8 19.53 9.50 -0.80
CA THR A 8 20.20 9.89 0.46
C THR A 8 19.22 10.38 1.53
N ASN A 9 17.92 10.42 1.20
CA ASN A 9 16.84 10.94 2.04
C ASN A 9 16.11 9.84 2.85
N GLY A 10 16.63 8.62 2.89
CA GLY A 10 16.03 7.50 3.63
C GLY A 10 14.89 6.79 2.89
N TRP A 11 14.62 7.15 1.63
CA TRP A 11 13.62 6.51 0.79
C TRP A 11 14.27 5.66 -0.30
N THR A 12 13.66 4.52 -0.59
CA THR A 12 14.00 3.67 -1.73
C THR A 12 12.85 3.65 -2.71
N CYS A 13 13.15 3.94 -3.97
CA CYS A 13 12.18 3.92 -5.05
C CYS A 13 12.49 2.79 -6.05
N ALA A 14 11.44 2.13 -6.50
CA ALA A 14 11.52 1.15 -7.57
C ALA A 14 10.23 1.19 -8.41
N VAL A 15 10.20 0.34 -9.42
CA VAL A 15 9.04 0.16 -10.29
C VAL A 15 8.61 -1.30 -10.14
N ASP A 16 7.31 -1.52 -9.98
CA ASP A 16 6.75 -2.87 -9.97
C ASP A 16 6.86 -3.52 -11.36
N THR A 17 6.68 -4.83 -11.43
CA THR A 17 6.75 -5.63 -12.67
C THR A 17 5.81 -5.16 -13.76
N THR A 18 4.70 -4.52 -13.39
CA THR A 18 3.67 -3.96 -14.27
C THR A 18 3.90 -2.49 -14.64
N GLY A 19 4.93 -1.84 -14.08
CA GLY A 19 5.36 -0.49 -14.46
C GLY A 19 5.03 0.63 -13.46
N GLU A 20 4.39 0.34 -12.34
CA GLU A 20 3.99 1.35 -11.35
C GLU A 20 5.16 1.75 -10.45
N PRO A 21 5.54 3.05 -10.41
CA PRO A 21 6.57 3.53 -9.51
C PRO A 21 6.04 3.62 -8.08
N TRP A 22 6.82 3.10 -7.14
CA TRP A 22 6.59 3.22 -5.72
C TRP A 22 7.87 3.66 -5.01
N CYS A 23 7.71 4.29 -3.85
CA CYS A 23 8.81 4.53 -2.93
C CYS A 23 8.39 4.20 -1.52
N ALA A 24 9.33 3.67 -0.74
CA ALA A 24 9.11 3.29 0.65
C ALA A 24 10.27 3.74 1.53
N ASP A 25 9.96 4.06 2.79
CA ASP A 25 10.98 4.17 3.82
C ASP A 25 11.54 2.79 4.19
N ALA A 26 12.51 2.74 5.11
CA ALA A 26 13.13 1.49 5.53
C ALA A 26 12.12 0.47 6.11
N ALA A 27 11.12 0.91 6.88
CA ALA A 27 10.12 0.02 7.47
C ALA A 27 9.09 -0.44 6.43
N GLY A 28 8.71 0.43 5.50
CA GLY A 28 7.87 0.11 4.36
C GLY A 28 8.52 -0.93 3.45
N LEU A 29 9.83 -0.85 3.23
CA LEU A 29 10.59 -1.89 2.50
C LEU A 29 10.60 -3.23 3.23
N GLU A 30 10.79 -3.23 4.55
CA GLU A 30 10.74 -4.47 5.34
C GLU A 30 9.34 -5.09 5.27
N TRP A 31 8.28 -4.28 5.35
CA TRP A 31 6.90 -4.73 5.18
C TRP A 31 6.63 -5.27 3.77
N PHE A 32 7.09 -4.57 2.73
CA PHE A 32 6.95 -5.04 1.34
C PHE A 32 7.64 -6.38 1.12
N LYS A 33 8.86 -6.54 1.66
CA LYS A 33 9.56 -7.82 1.63
C LYS A 33 8.72 -8.90 2.29
N ALA A 34 8.12 -8.62 3.45
CA ALA A 34 7.32 -9.61 4.17
C ALA A 34 6.08 -10.05 3.41
N ILE A 35 5.30 -9.14 2.81
CA ILE A 35 4.13 -9.51 2.01
C ILE A 35 4.54 -10.29 0.76
N SER A 36 5.61 -9.90 0.06
CA SER A 36 6.12 -10.60 -1.11
C SER A 36 6.67 -12.00 -0.79
N THR A 37 7.30 -12.20 0.38
CA THR A 37 7.84 -13.52 0.77
C THR A 37 6.89 -14.31 1.68
N LYS A 38 5.66 -13.84 1.87
CA LYS A 38 4.66 -14.45 2.78
C LYS A 38 5.15 -14.59 4.24
N ALA A 39 6.09 -13.75 4.64
CA ALA A 39 6.68 -13.74 5.98
C ALA A 39 5.86 -12.88 6.95
N GLU A 40 6.23 -12.89 8.23
CA GLU A 40 5.65 -11.98 9.23
C GLU A 40 6.16 -10.56 9.00
N PRO A 41 5.27 -9.56 8.87
CA PRO A 41 5.70 -8.17 8.77
C PRO A 41 6.30 -7.69 10.10
N PRO A 42 7.27 -6.76 10.07
CA PRO A 42 7.85 -6.21 11.29
C PRO A 42 6.80 -5.40 12.07
N ASP A 43 6.91 -5.40 13.41
CA ASP A 43 6.15 -4.50 14.28
C ASP A 43 6.74 -3.07 14.27
N LYS A 44 6.71 -2.45 13.09
CA LYS A 44 7.18 -1.09 12.83
C LYS A 44 6.15 -0.36 11.99
N THR A 45 6.02 0.94 12.19
CA THR A 45 5.27 1.80 11.29
C THR A 45 6.16 2.18 10.12
N GLY A 46 5.68 1.95 8.90
CA GLY A 46 6.36 2.34 7.68
C GLY A 46 5.44 3.13 6.76
N PHE A 47 6.04 3.88 5.86
CA PHE A 47 5.34 4.66 4.84
C PHE A 47 5.76 4.22 3.45
N VAL A 48 4.76 4.19 2.56
CA VAL A 48 4.93 3.95 1.13
C VAL A 48 4.16 5.03 0.38
N TYR A 49 4.63 5.45 -0.78
CA TYR A 49 3.83 6.27 -1.69
C TYR A 49 3.93 5.77 -3.12
N MET A 50 2.82 5.90 -3.84
CA MET A 50 2.68 5.60 -5.27
C MET A 50 2.04 6.82 -5.95
N LEU A 51 2.88 7.80 -6.31
CA LEU A 51 2.39 9.10 -6.81
C LEU A 51 1.92 9.06 -8.26
N ALA A 52 2.22 8.00 -9.01
CA ALA A 52 1.62 7.74 -10.32
C ALA A 52 0.29 6.97 -10.22
N GLY A 53 -0.11 6.55 -9.01
CA GLY A 53 -1.19 5.59 -8.77
C GLY A 53 -0.78 4.15 -9.05
N ASP A 54 -1.74 3.25 -8.84
CA ASP A 54 -1.64 1.83 -9.19
C ASP A 54 -2.50 1.49 -10.43
N LEU A 55 -2.30 0.28 -10.98
CA LEU A 55 -3.14 -0.26 -12.07
C LEU A 55 -4.27 -1.18 -11.55
N GLY A 56 -4.54 -1.16 -10.25
CA GLY A 56 -5.53 -1.99 -9.59
C GLY A 56 -4.93 -3.16 -8.82
N THR A 57 -5.46 -3.38 -7.62
CA THR A 57 -5.16 -4.56 -6.80
C THR A 57 -6.45 -5.08 -6.15
N SER A 58 -6.50 -6.38 -5.88
CA SER A 58 -7.64 -6.96 -5.15
C SER A 58 -7.49 -6.67 -3.67
N ASN A 59 -8.52 -6.15 -3.01
CA ASN A 59 -8.54 -6.02 -1.55
C ASN A 59 -8.84 -7.35 -0.84
N HIS A 60 -9.33 -8.36 -1.58
CA HIS A 60 -9.75 -9.66 -1.05
C HIS A 60 -8.57 -10.58 -0.77
N ASP A 61 -7.56 -10.58 -1.65
CA ASP A 61 -6.40 -11.45 -1.54
C ASP A 61 -5.14 -10.74 -2.08
N PRO A 62 -4.08 -10.54 -1.25
CA PRO A 62 -2.81 -9.97 -1.72
C PRO A 62 -2.08 -10.80 -2.76
N TYR A 63 -2.53 -12.03 -3.01
CA TYR A 63 -1.96 -12.96 -3.98
C TYR A 63 -2.90 -13.28 -5.14
N ALA A 64 -4.01 -12.53 -5.29
CA ALA A 64 -4.93 -12.70 -6.39
C ALA A 64 -4.21 -12.57 -7.74
N THR A 65 -4.45 -13.53 -8.65
CA THR A 65 -3.89 -13.52 -10.01
C THR A 65 -4.90 -13.10 -11.07
N ASP A 66 -6.19 -13.11 -10.75
CA ASP A 66 -7.24 -12.61 -11.62
C ASP A 66 -7.60 -11.14 -11.31
N LYS A 67 -8.36 -10.52 -12.21
CA LYS A 67 -8.76 -9.11 -12.12
C LYS A 67 -10.10 -8.87 -11.41
N SER A 68 -10.64 -9.88 -10.73
CA SER A 68 -11.90 -9.70 -10.01
C SER A 68 -11.70 -8.79 -8.79
N HIS A 69 -12.66 -7.89 -8.56
CA HIS A 69 -12.66 -6.96 -7.42
C HIS A 69 -11.40 -6.06 -7.33
N TRP A 70 -10.80 -5.73 -8.48
CA TRP A 70 -9.68 -4.79 -8.50
C TRP A 70 -10.15 -3.38 -8.17
N VAL A 71 -9.54 -2.80 -7.14
CA VAL A 71 -9.67 -1.40 -6.78
C VAL A 71 -8.44 -0.69 -7.34
N GLN A 72 -8.67 0.18 -8.32
CA GLN A 72 -7.62 1.05 -8.85
C GLN A 72 -7.58 2.35 -8.05
N THR A 73 -6.43 2.64 -7.45
CA THR A 73 -6.22 3.87 -6.69
C THR A 73 -5.31 4.81 -7.47
N GLY A 74 -5.72 6.07 -7.57
CA GLY A 74 -4.87 7.14 -8.09
C GLY A 74 -3.65 7.40 -7.20
N PRO A 75 -2.96 8.55 -7.34
CA PRO A 75 -1.85 8.90 -6.46
C PRO A 75 -2.21 8.70 -4.99
N HIS A 76 -1.41 7.98 -4.22
CA HIS A 76 -1.73 7.68 -2.82
C HIS A 76 -0.50 7.44 -1.95
N VAL A 77 -0.72 7.49 -0.64
CA VAL A 77 0.23 7.14 0.43
C VAL A 77 -0.33 5.96 1.21
N MET A 78 0.54 5.05 1.64
CA MET A 78 0.19 3.92 2.49
C MET A 78 0.85 4.07 3.85
N ILE A 79 0.10 3.75 4.90
CA ILE A 79 0.67 3.50 6.24
C ILE A 79 0.61 2.00 6.46
N VAL A 80 1.76 1.39 6.72
CA VAL A 80 1.91 -0.07 6.89
C VAL A 80 2.40 -0.42 8.29
N GLY A 81 2.21 -1.68 8.67
CA GLY A 81 2.66 -2.22 9.95
C GLY A 81 1.90 -1.62 11.14
N LYS A 82 2.59 -1.39 12.26
CA LYS A 82 1.97 -1.14 13.58
C LYS A 82 0.85 -0.11 13.56
N ALA A 83 1.12 1.11 13.10
CA ALA A 83 0.11 2.18 13.10
C ALA A 83 -1.12 1.83 12.26
N ALA A 84 -0.95 1.10 11.15
CA ALA A 84 -2.09 0.68 10.34
C ALA A 84 -3.02 -0.26 11.11
N HIS A 85 -2.46 -1.19 11.90
CA HIS A 85 -3.24 -2.09 12.75
C HIS A 85 -3.96 -1.34 13.87
N GLU A 86 -3.29 -0.40 14.53
CA GLU A 86 -3.88 0.40 15.62
C GLU A 86 -5.00 1.32 15.12
N MET A 87 -4.89 1.81 13.88
CA MET A 87 -5.82 2.77 13.30
C MET A 87 -6.94 2.14 12.48
N ALA A 88 -6.80 0.88 12.03
CA ALA A 88 -7.71 0.23 11.09
C ALA A 88 -9.20 0.34 11.46
N ALA A 89 -9.53 0.27 12.75
CA ALA A 89 -10.91 0.37 13.23
C ALA A 89 -11.57 1.75 12.96
N SER A 90 -10.78 2.77 12.65
CA SER A 90 -11.25 4.13 12.34
C SER A 90 -11.51 4.37 10.85
N TYR A 91 -11.22 3.38 10.00
CA TYR A 91 -11.32 3.51 8.54
C TYR A 91 -12.27 2.45 7.95
N PRO A 92 -12.95 2.74 6.82
CA PRO A 92 -13.72 1.75 6.09
C PRO A 92 -12.86 0.53 5.73
N ASN A 93 -13.40 -0.67 5.98
CA ASN A 93 -12.71 -1.95 5.76
C ASN A 93 -13.49 -2.88 4.81
N SER A 94 -14.29 -2.29 3.91
CA SER A 94 -14.97 -3.03 2.84
C SER A 94 -13.93 -3.67 1.91
N LEU A 95 -14.21 -4.90 1.46
CA LEU A 95 -13.38 -5.58 0.47
C LEU A 95 -13.53 -4.94 -0.93
N ASP A 96 -14.68 -4.33 -1.22
CA ASP A 96 -14.85 -3.43 -2.36
C ASP A 96 -14.75 -1.98 -1.85
N ALA A 97 -13.53 -1.46 -1.77
CA ALA A 97 -13.26 -0.12 -1.24
C ALA A 97 -13.54 0.99 -2.25
N ASP A 98 -13.88 2.19 -1.75
CA ASP A 98 -13.93 3.42 -2.56
C ASP A 98 -12.53 4.06 -2.60
N PRO A 99 -11.81 4.02 -3.74
CA PRO A 99 -10.44 4.52 -3.85
C PRO A 99 -10.33 6.05 -3.79
N LYS A 100 -11.45 6.78 -3.62
CA LYS A 100 -11.48 8.23 -3.45
C LYS A 100 -11.42 8.67 -1.98
N ARG A 101 -11.45 7.73 -1.04
CA ARG A 101 -11.44 8.00 0.40
C ARG A 101 -10.38 7.14 1.09
N PRO A 102 -9.89 7.52 2.28
CA PRO A 102 -9.03 6.64 3.04
C PRO A 102 -9.73 5.32 3.40
N TYR A 103 -9.05 4.19 3.25
CA TYR A 103 -9.60 2.85 3.53
C TYR A 103 -8.55 1.85 4.00
N VAL A 104 -8.99 0.74 4.57
CA VAL A 104 -8.13 -0.41 4.92
C VAL A 104 -8.05 -1.37 3.74
N MET A 105 -6.85 -1.64 3.26
CA MET A 105 -6.57 -2.73 2.33
C MET A 105 -6.17 -3.99 3.10
N PHE A 106 -6.58 -5.16 2.60
CA PHE A 106 -6.40 -6.48 3.24
C PHE A 106 -6.89 -6.56 4.69
N PRO A 107 -8.10 -6.08 5.00
CA PRO A 107 -8.58 -5.97 6.37
C PRO A 107 -8.57 -7.32 7.11
N GLY A 108 -8.11 -7.30 8.37
CA GLY A 108 -8.05 -8.50 9.21
C GLY A 108 -6.88 -9.45 8.91
N THR A 109 -6.08 -9.16 7.88
CA THR A 109 -4.83 -9.90 7.62
C THR A 109 -3.66 -9.25 8.36
N LYS A 110 -2.56 -9.99 8.51
CA LYS A 110 -1.30 -9.42 9.02
C LYS A 110 -0.70 -8.34 8.10
N TYR A 111 -1.09 -8.34 6.83
CA TYR A 111 -0.70 -7.35 5.83
C TYR A 111 -1.72 -6.21 5.68
N GLN A 112 -2.65 -6.05 6.61
CA GLN A 112 -3.54 -4.90 6.52
C GLN A 112 -2.75 -3.60 6.57
N HIS A 113 -3.15 -2.65 5.76
CA HIS A 113 -2.53 -1.33 5.68
C HIS A 113 -3.57 -0.28 5.30
N LEU A 114 -3.27 0.98 5.63
CA LEU A 114 -4.14 2.09 5.28
C LEU A 114 -3.72 2.68 3.94
N MET A 115 -4.71 2.89 3.08
CA MET A 115 -4.58 3.58 1.81
C MET A 115 -5.11 5.01 1.98
N PHE A 116 -4.30 6.00 1.64
CA PHE A 116 -4.65 7.42 1.67
C PHE A 116 -4.52 8.01 0.26
N PRO A 117 -5.63 8.10 -0.50
CA PRO A 117 -5.65 8.79 -1.78
C PRO A 117 -5.18 10.23 -1.62
N ALA A 118 -4.24 10.64 -2.49
CA ALA A 118 -3.62 11.96 -2.53
C ALA A 118 -4.18 12.84 -3.67
N ASP A 119 -5.09 12.31 -4.49
CA ASP A 119 -5.83 13.12 -5.44
C ASP A 119 -6.78 14.07 -4.70
N VAL A 120 -6.45 15.36 -4.77
CA VAL A 120 -7.12 16.48 -4.11
C VAL A 120 -8.45 16.88 -4.77
N ALA A 121 -8.91 16.20 -5.82
CA ALA A 121 -10.15 16.54 -6.52
C ALA A 121 -11.45 16.37 -5.69
N GLY A 122 -11.38 15.84 -4.46
CA GLY A 122 -12.54 15.61 -3.58
C GLY A 122 -12.68 16.53 -2.38
N HIS A 123 -11.78 17.51 -2.19
CA HIS A 123 -11.85 18.48 -1.08
C HIS A 123 -12.27 19.88 -1.56
N SER A 124 -13.41 19.96 -2.24
CA SER A 124 -14.10 21.23 -2.55
C SER A 124 -15.48 21.26 -1.91
#